data_AF-A0A7J8IV15-F1
#
_entry.id   AF-A0A7J8IV15-F1
#
_cell.length_a   1.000
_cell.length_b   1.000
_cell.length_c   1.000
_cell.angle_alpha   90.00
_cell.angle_beta   90.00
_cell.angle_gamma   90.00
#
_symmetry.space_group_name_H-M   'P 1'
#
loop_
_entity.id
_entity.type
_entity.pdbx_description
1 polymer ?
#
loop_
_entity_poly.entity_id
_entity_poly.type
_entity_poly.pdbx_seq_one_letter_code
_entity_poly.pdbx_strand_id
1 'polypeptide(L)'
;MLWVDQTGATSQKKAFHSAGSELEFNSCRHQLRIQDEEFQEGFDGGWCLSMHQPWASLLVRGIKRVEGRSWYTPHRGRLWIAATAKRPSPQEVSELQTTYRFLRGKDVEFPNDYPSGCLLGCVYLIDCLSQNQFKDQYPDMSQESDSPFVFICRNPQEMIVKFPIKGNPKIWKLDSKIHQGAKKGLMKQNKAV
;
A
#
# COMPACT_ATOMS: atom_id res chain seq x y z
N MET A 1 -58.56 -43.46 3.97
CA MET A 1 -58.43 -44.29 5.19
C MET A 1 -56.99 -44.77 5.24
N LEU A 2 -56.23 -44.65 6.30
CA LEU A 2 -56.47 -44.24 7.68
C LEU A 2 -55.07 -43.88 8.22
N TRP A 3 -55.02 -42.81 9.00
CA TRP A 3 -53.95 -42.59 9.97
C TRP A 3 -53.91 -43.78 10.96
N VAL A 4 -52.76 -44.05 11.59
CA VAL A 4 -52.47 -43.74 13.00
C VAL A 4 -51.11 -44.36 13.42
N ASP A 5 -50.32 -43.51 14.10
CA ASP A 5 -49.28 -43.65 15.16
C ASP A 5 -49.02 -45.03 15.81
N GLN A 6 -47.95 -45.33 16.57
CA GLN A 6 -46.83 -44.63 17.23
C GLN A 6 -45.85 -45.73 17.71
N THR A 7 -44.60 -45.40 18.02
CA THR A 7 -43.94 -45.58 19.34
C THR A 7 -42.43 -45.43 19.21
N GLY A 8 -41.84 -44.72 20.18
CA GLY A 8 -40.45 -44.29 20.16
C GLY A 8 -39.46 -45.30 20.73
N ALA A 9 -38.18 -45.04 20.45
CA ALA A 9 -37.06 -45.53 21.24
C ALA A 9 -35.99 -44.43 21.31
N THR A 10 -35.82 -43.90 22.51
CA THR A 10 -34.74 -43.02 22.93
C THR A 10 -33.41 -43.77 22.87
N SER A 11 -32.41 -43.20 22.20
CA SER A 11 -31.01 -43.62 22.34
C SER A 11 -30.17 -42.44 22.81
N GLN A 12 -29.51 -42.68 23.95
CA GLN A 12 -28.78 -41.73 24.76
C GLN A 12 -27.57 -41.18 24.00
N LYS A 13 -27.50 -39.84 23.87
CA LYS A 13 -26.28 -39.13 23.47
C LYS A 13 -25.24 -39.28 24.59
N LYS A 14 -24.20 -40.10 24.37
CA LYS A 14 -22.94 -39.97 25.11
C LYS A 14 -22.15 -38.80 24.53
N ALA A 15 -22.13 -37.69 25.25
CA ALA A 15 -21.21 -36.59 25.01
C ALA A 15 -19.79 -37.05 25.33
N PHE A 16 -19.00 -37.33 24.30
CA PHE A 16 -17.55 -37.30 24.42
C PHE A 16 -17.12 -35.83 24.31
N HIS A 17 -16.84 -35.23 25.47
CA HIS A 17 -16.15 -33.96 25.57
C HIS A 17 -14.71 -34.16 25.03
N SER A 18 -14.46 -33.75 23.80
CA SER A 18 -13.09 -33.48 23.33
C SER A 18 -12.90 -31.96 23.28
N ALA A 19 -12.69 -31.37 24.46
CA ALA A 19 -12.31 -29.97 24.61
C ALA A 19 -10.89 -29.67 24.05
N GLY A 20 -10.19 -30.70 23.54
CA GLY A 20 -8.88 -30.56 22.89
C GLY A 20 -8.92 -30.22 21.40
N SER A 21 -10.07 -30.41 20.72
CA SER A 21 -10.14 -30.26 19.25
C SER A 21 -10.47 -28.83 18.79
N GLU A 22 -11.23 -28.06 19.57
CA GLU A 22 -11.60 -26.68 19.19
C GLU A 22 -10.42 -25.70 19.29
N LEU A 23 -9.50 -25.91 20.23
CA LEU A 23 -8.29 -25.10 20.36
C LEU A 23 -7.30 -25.36 19.20
N GLU A 24 -7.15 -26.61 18.77
CA GLU A 24 -6.33 -26.97 17.60
C GLU A 24 -6.95 -26.48 16.28
N PHE A 25 -8.28 -26.59 16.14
CA PHE A 25 -8.99 -26.11 14.95
C PHE A 25 -9.00 -24.57 14.84
N ASN A 26 -9.12 -23.87 15.97
CA ASN A 26 -8.97 -22.42 16.03
C ASN A 26 -7.52 -21.98 15.82
N SER A 27 -6.54 -22.73 16.31
CA SER A 27 -5.12 -22.49 16.05
C SER A 27 -4.80 -22.62 14.56
N CYS A 28 -5.26 -23.70 13.89
CA CYS A 28 -5.11 -23.85 12.44
C CYS A 28 -5.84 -22.75 11.65
N ARG A 29 -7.05 -22.33 12.06
CA ARG A 29 -7.76 -21.20 11.41
C ARG A 29 -7.00 -19.88 11.56
N HIS A 30 -6.37 -19.65 12.71
CA HIS A 30 -5.53 -18.48 12.96
C HIS A 30 -4.24 -18.55 12.13
N GLN A 31 -3.64 -19.73 12.03
CA GLN A 31 -2.40 -19.98 11.29
C GLN A 31 -2.60 -19.89 9.76
N LEU A 32 -3.75 -20.32 9.25
CA LEU A 32 -4.14 -20.14 7.84
C LEU A 32 -4.40 -18.67 7.51
N ARG A 33 -5.00 -17.89 8.43
CA ARG A 33 -5.18 -16.44 8.27
C ARG A 33 -3.87 -15.67 8.24
N ILE A 34 -2.91 -16.06 9.08
CA ILE A 34 -1.59 -15.41 9.15
C ILE A 34 -0.78 -15.70 7.89
N GLN A 35 -0.94 -16.87 7.26
CA GLN A 35 -0.30 -17.18 5.98
C GLN A 35 -0.86 -16.34 4.82
N ASP A 36 -2.15 -15.97 4.83
CA ASP A 36 -2.76 -15.17 3.76
C ASP A 36 -2.32 -13.70 3.75
N GLU A 37 -2.06 -13.08 4.91
CA GLU A 37 -1.60 -11.68 4.97
C GLU A 37 -0.15 -11.52 4.46
N GLU A 38 0.78 -12.39 4.87
CA GLU A 38 2.14 -12.43 4.32
C GLU A 38 2.15 -12.76 2.81
N PHE A 39 1.19 -13.56 2.33
CA PHE A 39 1.09 -13.93 0.92
C PHE A 39 0.48 -12.80 0.06
N GLN A 40 -0.46 -12.03 0.59
CA GLN A 40 -0.98 -10.83 -0.07
C GLN A 40 0.06 -9.71 -0.13
N GLU A 41 0.92 -9.59 0.90
CA GLU A 41 2.12 -8.74 0.85
C GLU A 41 3.16 -9.18 -0.22
N GLY A 42 3.03 -10.41 -0.74
CA GLY A 42 3.92 -11.02 -1.71
C GLY A 42 3.60 -10.78 -3.19
N PHE A 43 2.36 -10.43 -3.56
CA PHE A 43 1.99 -10.28 -4.98
C PHE A 43 2.38 -8.91 -5.55
N ASP A 44 3.67 -8.79 -5.88
CA ASP A 44 4.19 -7.67 -6.65
C ASP A 44 3.93 -7.88 -8.15
N GLY A 45 2.77 -7.42 -8.62
CA GLY A 45 2.34 -7.49 -10.02
C GLY A 45 3.03 -6.49 -10.96
N GLY A 46 3.94 -5.65 -10.46
CA GLY A 46 4.64 -4.63 -11.25
C GLY A 46 3.79 -3.43 -11.63
N TRP A 47 2.75 -3.12 -10.84
CA TRP A 47 1.92 -1.94 -11.03
C TRP A 47 2.65 -0.67 -10.63
N CYS A 48 2.56 0.37 -11.45
CA CYS A 48 3.23 1.63 -11.26
C CYS A 48 2.29 2.82 -11.41
N LEU A 49 2.53 3.85 -10.61
CA LEU A 49 1.90 5.17 -10.71
C LEU A 49 2.97 6.24 -10.96
N SER A 50 2.71 7.13 -11.90
CA SER A 50 3.57 8.30 -12.12
C SER A 50 3.07 9.51 -11.34
N MET A 51 3.97 10.20 -10.64
CA MET A 51 3.70 11.36 -9.80
C MET A 51 4.58 12.54 -10.22
N HIS A 52 4.07 13.76 -10.04
CA HIS A 52 4.86 14.96 -10.27
C HIS A 52 5.92 15.13 -9.17
N GLN A 53 7.09 15.61 -9.57
CA GLN A 53 8.04 16.13 -8.59
C GLN A 53 7.54 17.48 -8.07
N PRO A 54 7.82 17.84 -6.81
CA PRO A 54 8.69 17.12 -5.85
C PRO A 54 7.98 16.03 -5.02
N TRP A 55 6.65 15.89 -5.13
CA TRP A 55 5.87 14.94 -4.34
C TRP A 55 6.30 13.48 -4.52
N ALA A 56 6.72 13.09 -5.72
CA ALA A 56 7.17 11.72 -6.02
C ALA A 56 8.33 11.28 -5.12
N SER A 57 9.36 12.12 -4.98
CA SER A 57 10.48 11.85 -4.08
C SER A 57 10.05 11.86 -2.61
N LEU A 58 9.15 12.77 -2.21
CA LEU A 58 8.65 12.80 -0.84
C LEU A 58 7.89 11.53 -0.46
N LEU A 59 7.12 10.97 -1.39
CA LEU A 59 6.32 9.78 -1.14
C LEU A 59 7.22 8.55 -0.91
N VAL A 60 8.21 8.31 -1.78
CA VAL A 60 9.12 7.15 -1.63
C VAL A 60 10.10 7.30 -0.46
N ARG A 61 10.27 8.51 0.08
CA ARG A 61 11.00 8.77 1.33
C ARG A 61 10.12 8.75 2.58
N GLY A 62 8.81 8.58 2.44
CA GLY A 62 7.88 8.55 3.58
C GLY A 62 7.62 9.90 4.24
N ILE A 63 8.01 11.00 3.59
CA ILE A 63 7.72 12.36 4.05
C ILE A 63 6.26 12.69 3.73
N LYS A 64 5.85 12.39 2.49
CA LYS A 64 4.45 12.38 2.06
C LYS A 64 3.90 10.97 2.28
N ARG A 65 2.71 10.84 2.85
CA ARG A 65 2.09 9.55 3.20
C ARG A 65 0.90 9.19 2.32
N VAL A 66 0.34 10.16 1.63
CA VAL A 66 -0.84 9.96 0.78
C VAL A 66 -0.66 10.55 -0.60
N GLU A 67 -1.35 9.98 -1.57
CA GLU A 67 -1.41 10.50 -2.94
C GLU A 67 -2.83 10.87 -3.35
N GLY A 68 -3.01 12.08 -3.88
CA GLY A 68 -4.31 12.59 -4.31
C GLY A 68 -4.57 12.35 -5.79
N ARG A 69 -5.77 11.86 -6.15
CA ARG A 69 -6.21 11.68 -7.54
C ARG A 69 -7.68 12.04 -7.74
N SER A 70 -8.01 12.39 -8.98
CA SER A 70 -9.39 12.61 -9.42
C SER A 70 -10.17 11.32 -9.69
N TRP A 71 -9.53 10.16 -9.56
CA TRP A 71 -10.11 8.86 -9.87
C TRP A 71 -9.81 7.83 -8.79
N TYR A 72 -10.76 6.92 -8.59
CA TYR A 72 -10.66 5.81 -7.64
C TYR A 72 -9.83 4.65 -8.20
N THR A 73 -9.14 3.91 -7.32
CA THR A 73 -8.49 2.65 -7.65
C THR A 73 -8.83 1.52 -6.67
N PRO A 74 -9.21 0.33 -7.16
CA PRO A 74 -9.35 -0.87 -6.32
C PRO A 74 -7.99 -1.53 -6.05
N HIS A 75 -6.90 -1.09 -6.69
CA HIS A 75 -5.57 -1.68 -6.49
C HIS A 75 -5.20 -1.64 -5.01
N ARG A 76 -4.69 -2.76 -4.49
CA ARG A 76 -4.11 -2.89 -3.15
C ARG A 76 -2.82 -3.67 -3.27
N GLY A 77 -1.85 -3.34 -2.42
CA GLY A 77 -0.54 -3.97 -2.45
C GLY A 77 0.56 -3.05 -2.96
N ARG A 78 1.69 -3.66 -3.36
CA ARG A 78 2.86 -2.91 -3.82
C ARG A 78 2.51 -2.07 -5.05
N LEU A 79 2.92 -0.81 -5.00
CA LEU A 79 2.78 0.16 -6.07
C LEU A 79 4.12 0.87 -6.30
N TRP A 80 4.66 0.72 -7.50
CA TRP A 80 5.89 1.35 -7.93
C TRP A 80 5.66 2.83 -8.25
N ILE A 81 6.55 3.71 -7.82
CA ILE A 81 6.40 5.15 -7.96
C ILE A 81 7.45 5.68 -8.95
N ALA A 82 6.95 6.34 -9.99
CA ALA A 82 7.77 6.98 -11.01
C ALA A 82 7.63 8.49 -10.93
N ALA A 83 8.73 9.23 -11.11
CA ALA A 83 8.66 10.65 -11.37
C ALA A 83 8.26 10.90 -12.83
N THR A 84 7.29 11.78 -13.04
CA THR A 84 7.00 12.31 -14.38
C THR A 84 8.19 13.08 -14.96
N ALA A 85 8.14 13.41 -16.25
CA ALA A 85 9.23 14.11 -16.93
C ALA A 85 9.36 15.60 -16.54
N LYS A 86 8.31 16.22 -15.97
CA LYS A 86 8.35 17.62 -15.53
C LYS A 86 9.32 17.75 -14.35
N ARG A 87 10.33 18.61 -14.50
CA ARG A 87 11.21 19.01 -13.39
C ARG A 87 10.49 20.02 -12.49
N PRO A 88 10.64 19.93 -11.17
CA PRO A 88 10.07 20.92 -10.27
C PRO A 88 10.88 22.21 -10.35
N SER A 89 10.21 23.35 -10.25
CA SER A 89 10.87 24.64 -10.08
C SER A 89 11.43 24.77 -8.65
N PRO A 90 12.49 25.58 -8.44
CA PRO A 90 13.02 25.84 -7.10
C PRO A 90 11.96 26.39 -6.14
N GLN A 91 11.02 27.19 -6.65
CA GLN A 91 9.92 27.75 -5.87
C GLN A 91 8.94 26.65 -5.40
N GLU A 92 8.47 25.78 -6.32
CA GLU A 92 7.61 24.64 -5.96
C GLU A 92 8.27 23.75 -4.90
N VAL A 93 9.59 23.52 -4.99
CA VAL A 93 10.35 22.76 -3.97
C VAL A 93 10.35 23.50 -2.63
N SER A 94 10.70 24.79 -2.61
CA SER A 94 10.83 25.58 -1.37
C SER A 94 9.50 25.71 -0.62
N GLU A 95 8.41 25.99 -1.34
CA GLU A 95 7.06 26.08 -0.77
C GLU A 95 6.66 24.74 -0.14
N LEU A 96 6.83 23.65 -0.90
CA LEU A 96 6.50 22.31 -0.45
C LEU A 96 7.34 21.87 0.75
N GLN A 97 8.65 22.15 0.78
CA GLN A 97 9.47 21.88 1.96
C GLN A 97 8.97 22.63 3.18
N THR A 98 8.60 23.91 3.03
CA THR A 98 8.04 24.71 4.11
C THR A 98 6.75 24.11 4.65
N THR A 99 5.84 23.71 3.76
CA THR A 99 4.59 23.02 4.14
C THR A 99 4.86 21.73 4.89
N TYR A 100 5.74 20.84 4.39
CA TYR A 100 6.01 19.56 5.06
C TYR A 100 6.80 19.72 6.36
N ARG A 101 7.65 20.75 6.52
CA ARG A 101 8.25 21.07 7.83
C ARG A 101 7.20 21.45 8.87
N PHE A 102 6.14 22.16 8.44
CA PHE A 102 5.03 22.48 9.32
C PHE A 102 4.20 21.22 9.67
N LEU A 103 3.89 20.37 8.69
CA LEU A 103 3.06 19.17 8.88
C LEU A 103 3.77 18.04 9.64
N ARG A 104 5.08 17.89 9.49
CA ARG A 104 5.85 16.72 9.97
C ARG A 104 6.90 17.08 11.01
N GLY A 105 7.16 18.37 11.24
CA GLY A 105 8.19 18.87 12.15
C GLY A 105 9.45 19.35 11.43
N LYS A 106 10.27 20.12 12.16
CA LYS A 106 11.49 20.75 11.62
C LYS A 106 12.61 19.76 11.29
N ASP A 107 12.57 18.56 11.88
CA ASP A 107 13.61 17.54 11.75
C ASP A 107 13.45 16.67 10.47
N VAL A 108 12.51 17.02 9.59
CA VAL A 108 12.36 16.32 8.31
C VAL A 108 13.53 16.63 7.38
N GLU A 109 14.23 15.57 6.99
CA GLU A 109 15.30 15.62 5.99
C GLU A 109 14.73 15.48 4.57
N PHE A 110 14.91 16.53 3.77
CA PHE A 110 14.48 16.52 2.38
C PHE A 110 15.56 15.96 1.45
N PRO A 111 15.17 15.37 0.30
CA PRO A 111 16.14 14.97 -0.71
C PRO A 111 16.86 16.19 -1.31
N ASN A 112 18.16 16.03 -1.59
CA ASN A 112 18.96 17.05 -2.27
C ASN A 112 18.56 17.22 -3.74
N ASP A 113 18.09 16.14 -4.37
CA ASP A 113 17.76 16.08 -5.80
C ASP A 113 16.37 15.49 -6.06
N TYR A 114 15.72 15.97 -7.13
CA TYR A 114 14.40 15.52 -7.57
C TYR A 114 14.47 15.00 -9.02
N PRO A 115 14.93 13.75 -9.22
CA PRO A 115 15.09 13.19 -10.56
C PRO A 115 13.73 13.02 -11.25
N SER A 116 13.70 13.24 -12.57
CA SER A 116 12.49 13.22 -13.40
C SER A 116 12.59 12.12 -14.47
N GLY A 117 11.44 11.62 -14.94
CA GLY A 117 11.38 10.61 -16.01
C GLY A 117 12.01 9.26 -15.63
N CYS A 118 11.93 8.87 -14.35
CA CYS A 118 12.52 7.63 -13.87
C CYS A 118 11.71 7.01 -12.74
N LEU A 119 11.91 5.70 -12.55
CA LEU A 119 11.39 4.93 -11.45
C LEU A 119 12.21 5.22 -10.19
N LEU A 120 11.52 5.64 -9.13
CA LEU A 120 12.17 6.09 -7.89
C LEU A 120 12.17 5.02 -6.80
N GLY A 121 11.14 4.20 -6.73
CA GLY A 121 10.92 3.32 -5.60
C GLY A 121 9.54 2.69 -5.60
N CYS A 122 9.10 2.23 -4.43
CA CYS A 122 7.76 1.72 -4.25
C CYS A 122 7.19 2.08 -2.89
N VAL A 123 5.87 1.99 -2.80
CA VAL A 123 5.08 2.05 -1.57
C VAL A 123 4.10 0.88 -1.57
N TYR A 124 3.44 0.65 -0.44
CA TYR A 124 2.33 -0.28 -0.32
C TYR A 124 1.03 0.51 -0.22
N LEU A 125 0.15 0.38 -1.21
CA LEU A 125 -1.15 1.06 -1.21
C LEU A 125 -2.14 0.20 -0.43
N ILE A 126 -2.52 0.69 0.75
CA ILE A 126 -3.41 -0.04 1.68
C ILE A 126 -4.88 0.35 1.51
N ASP A 127 -5.15 1.58 1.08
CA ASP A 127 -6.52 2.03 0.82
C ASP A 127 -6.62 3.14 -0.22
N CYS A 128 -7.82 3.36 -0.74
CA CYS A 128 -8.20 4.46 -1.61
C CYS A 128 -9.54 5.01 -1.11
N LEU A 129 -9.49 6.13 -0.41
CA LEU A 129 -10.64 6.72 0.26
C LEU A 129 -11.20 7.91 -0.52
N SER A 130 -12.51 8.16 -0.41
CA SER A 130 -13.07 9.45 -0.80
C SER A 130 -12.60 10.55 0.17
N GLN A 131 -12.66 11.80 -0.26
CA GLN A 131 -12.17 12.92 0.55
C GLN A 131 -12.83 13.03 1.94
N ASN A 132 -14.12 12.69 2.05
CA ASN A 132 -14.81 12.70 3.35
C ASN A 132 -14.29 11.58 4.26
N GLN A 133 -14.22 10.35 3.74
CA GLN A 133 -13.69 9.20 4.48
C GLN A 133 -12.23 9.42 4.92
N PHE A 134 -11.42 10.04 4.05
CA PHE A 134 -10.03 10.36 4.36
C PHE A 134 -9.91 11.31 5.55
N LYS A 135 -10.69 12.39 5.57
CA LYS A 135 -10.72 13.34 6.69
C LYS A 135 -11.18 12.70 8.00
N ASP A 136 -12.17 11.82 7.92
CA ASP A 136 -12.72 11.15 9.10
C ASP A 136 -11.76 10.10 9.69
N GLN A 137 -11.13 9.29 8.84
CA GLN A 137 -10.26 8.19 9.26
C GLN A 137 -8.81 8.62 9.55
N TYR A 138 -8.33 9.65 8.86
CA TYR A 138 -6.94 10.14 8.95
C TYR A 138 -6.90 11.66 9.15
N PRO A 139 -7.47 12.17 10.25
CA PRO A 139 -7.54 13.62 10.50
C PRO A 139 -6.15 14.27 10.57
N ASP A 140 -5.12 13.54 11.01
CA ASP A 140 -3.72 13.99 11.09
C ASP A 140 -3.08 14.20 9.70
N MET A 141 -3.54 13.46 8.69
CA MET A 141 -3.04 13.55 7.31
C MET A 141 -3.93 14.40 6.41
N SER A 142 -5.09 14.85 6.90
CA SER A 142 -6.13 15.49 6.09
C SER A 142 -5.64 16.70 5.26
N GLN A 143 -4.59 17.38 5.72
CA GLN A 143 -3.97 18.52 5.03
C GLN A 143 -2.99 18.12 3.91
N GLU A 144 -2.60 16.85 3.81
CA GLU A 144 -1.67 16.38 2.78
C GLU A 144 -2.34 16.20 1.41
N SER A 145 -3.67 16.13 1.35
CA SER A 145 -4.43 16.04 0.10
C SER A 145 -5.86 16.57 0.19
N ASP A 146 -6.24 17.25 -0.87
CA ASP A 146 -7.51 17.89 -1.15
C ASP A 146 -8.19 17.31 -2.41
N SER A 147 -7.65 16.21 -2.94
CA SER A 147 -8.20 15.52 -4.10
C SER A 147 -9.46 14.71 -3.76
N PRO A 148 -10.36 14.44 -4.74
CA PRO A 148 -11.57 13.66 -4.50
C PRO A 148 -11.32 12.24 -3.97
N PHE A 149 -10.23 11.60 -4.43
CA PHE A 149 -9.78 10.29 -3.96
C PHE A 149 -8.35 10.37 -3.44
N VAL A 150 -8.10 9.75 -2.30
CA VAL A 150 -6.82 9.78 -1.61
C VAL A 150 -6.32 8.36 -1.40
N PHE A 151 -5.16 8.07 -1.95
CA PHE A 151 -4.49 6.78 -1.85
C PHE A 151 -3.62 6.78 -0.60
N ILE A 152 -3.87 5.84 0.29
CA ILE A 152 -3.14 5.69 1.55
C ILE A 152 -1.96 4.76 1.33
N CYS A 153 -0.75 5.31 1.49
CA CYS A 153 0.50 4.62 1.19
C CYS A 153 1.27 4.32 2.48
N ARG A 154 1.84 3.12 2.58
CA ARG A 154 2.72 2.67 3.66
C ARG A 154 4.01 2.08 3.12
N ASN A 155 4.94 1.75 4.02
CA ASN A 155 6.20 1.07 3.73
C ASN A 155 6.95 1.67 2.52
N PRO A 156 7.26 2.98 2.56
CA PRO A 156 7.95 3.66 1.47
C PRO A 156 9.40 3.17 1.36
N GLN A 157 9.82 2.87 0.13
CA GLN A 157 11.16 2.38 -0.19
C GLN A 157 11.71 3.15 -1.40
N GLU A 158 12.68 4.04 -1.17
CA GLU A 158 13.44 4.68 -2.24
C GLU A 158 14.54 3.75 -2.76
N MET A 159 14.68 3.67 -4.08
CA MET A 159 15.77 2.93 -4.73
C MET A 159 17.01 3.79 -4.92
N ILE A 160 18.18 3.20 -4.63
CA ILE A 160 19.48 3.77 -4.98
C ILE A 160 19.65 3.84 -6.50
N VAL A 161 19.35 2.75 -7.22
CA VAL A 161 19.44 2.68 -8.69
C VAL A 161 18.10 3.06 -9.29
N LYS A 162 18.05 4.15 -10.06
CA LYS A 162 16.83 4.65 -10.71
C LYS A 162 16.79 4.23 -12.17
N PHE A 163 15.63 3.76 -12.64
CA PHE A 163 15.47 3.27 -14.01
C PHE A 163 14.73 4.30 -14.87
N PRO A 164 15.25 4.69 -16.05
CA PRO A 164 14.56 5.64 -16.92
C PRO A 164 13.27 5.00 -17.46
N ILE A 165 12.13 5.66 -17.26
CA ILE A 165 10.82 5.19 -17.72
C ILE A 165 9.95 6.38 -18.14
N LYS A 166 9.09 6.15 -19.13
CA LYS A 166 8.04 7.10 -19.49
C LYS A 166 6.84 6.87 -18.58
N GLY A 167 6.40 7.94 -17.91
CA GLY A 167 5.23 7.86 -17.04
C GLY A 167 3.91 7.70 -17.79
N ASN A 168 2.86 7.36 -17.05
CA ASN A 168 1.49 7.23 -17.56
C ASN A 168 0.51 7.97 -16.62
N PRO A 169 -0.55 8.62 -17.12
CA PRO A 169 -1.53 9.32 -16.29
C PRO A 169 -2.31 8.42 -15.29
N LYS A 170 -2.45 7.12 -15.59
CA LYS A 170 -3.11 6.14 -14.71
C LYS A 170 -2.11 5.10 -14.19
N ILE A 171 -2.57 4.24 -13.27
CA ILE A 171 -1.80 3.04 -12.89
C ILE A 171 -1.61 2.17 -14.14
N TRP A 172 -0.37 1.75 -14.36
CA TRP A 172 0.04 0.97 -15.51
C TRP A 172 1.03 -0.11 -15.10
N LYS A 173 1.19 -1.14 -15.93
CA LYS A 173 2.09 -2.25 -15.65
C LYS A 173 3.49 -1.93 -16.19
N LEU A 174 4.51 -2.05 -15.34
CA LEU A 174 5.91 -1.89 -15.74
C LEU A 174 6.31 -2.95 -16.77
N ASP A 175 7.30 -2.58 -17.59
CA ASP A 175 8.03 -3.56 -18.39
C ASP A 175 8.67 -4.62 -17.49
N SER A 176 8.59 -5.89 -17.92
CA SER A 176 9.03 -7.03 -17.11
C SER A 176 10.51 -6.94 -16.71
N LYS A 177 11.38 -6.45 -17.62
CA LYS A 177 12.81 -6.32 -17.33
C LYS A 177 13.07 -5.22 -16.30
N ILE A 178 12.40 -4.08 -16.44
CA ILE A 178 12.50 -2.97 -15.49
C ILE A 178 11.99 -3.41 -14.11
N HIS A 179 10.83 -4.06 -14.05
CA HIS A 179 10.25 -4.56 -12.81
C HIS A 179 11.17 -5.55 -12.09
N GLN A 180 11.70 -6.55 -12.81
CA GLN A 180 12.65 -7.51 -12.23
C GLN A 180 13.95 -6.83 -11.75
N GLY A 181 14.48 -5.89 -12.55
CA GLY A 181 15.65 -5.10 -12.17
C GLY A 181 15.41 -4.30 -10.90
N ALA A 182 14.25 -3.67 -10.79
CA ALA A 182 13.85 -2.87 -9.65
C ALA A 182 13.69 -3.72 -8.37
N LYS A 183 13.01 -4.87 -8.46
CA LYS A 183 12.89 -5.84 -7.36
C LYS A 183 14.26 -6.29 -6.86
N LYS A 184 15.14 -6.70 -7.78
CA LYS A 184 16.51 -7.14 -7.44
C LYS A 184 17.30 -6.01 -6.78
N GLY A 185 17.14 -4.78 -7.25
CA GLY A 185 17.75 -3.58 -6.68
C GLY A 185 17.35 -3.38 -5.22
N LEU A 186 16.05 -3.38 -4.93
CA LEU A 186 15.53 -3.23 -3.56
C LEU A 186 15.96 -4.38 -2.64
N MET A 187 15.89 -5.63 -3.11
CA MET A 187 16.29 -6.79 -2.29
C MET A 187 17.78 -6.75 -1.88
N LYS A 188 18.66 -6.25 -2.75
CA LYS A 188 20.08 -6.09 -2.43
C LYS A 188 20.30 -4.95 -1.44
N GLN A 189 19.56 -3.85 -1.58
CA GLN A 189 19.64 -2.71 -0.67
C GLN A 189 19.21 -3.10 0.74
N ASN A 190 18.08 -3.78 0.89
CA ASN A 190 17.57 -4.20 2.19
C ASN A 190 18.46 -5.22 2.92
N LYS A 191 19.38 -5.89 2.22
CA LYS A 191 20.38 -6.78 2.84
C LYS A 191 21.66 -6.05 3.26
N ALA A 192 21.88 -4.85 2.75
CA ALA A 192 23.08 -4.05 2.99
C ALA A 192 22.87 -2.99 4.09
N VAL A 193 21.61 -2.77 4.48
CA VAL A 193 21.17 -1.93 5.62
C VAL A 193 20.92 -2.85 6.80
#